data_AF-A0A0C9RT80-F1
#
_entry.id   AF-A0A0C9RT80-F1
#
_cell.length_a   1.000
_cell.length_b   1.000
_cell.length_c   1.000
_cell.angle_alpha   90.00
_cell.angle_beta   90.00
_cell.angle_gamma   90.00
#
_symmetry.space_group_name_H-M   'P 1'
#
loop_
_entity.id
_entity.type
_entity.pdbx_description
1 polymer ?
#
loop_
_entity_poly.entity_id
_entity_poly.type
_entity_poly.pdbx_seq_one_letter_code
_entity_poly.pdbx_strand_id
1 'polypeptide(L)'
;MKRVILFENGTTVNGKVFMVTHSVDELLKAASGKFAITAKRIFTSQGGEIDDLKLIRDDDILYVSSGEEFISKDKISTPSCPEWVTLSVGGKLFTTTRSTLTHKEPMSMLARMFSESEDCSEFRIPPSKQDTNGAFLIDRSPTYFEPLLNYLRHGQLIIDRNVNPAGVLEEAKFYGIEGIVGTLEEMVINEGTRTKGTEALTRRDVLKAIMSTPTTSELRFQGVNLAGADLSRLDLRNINFKVSRIETISKIKSILFKSNEISVIMKYDRIIKPTTK
;
A
#
# COMPACT_ATOMS: atom_id res chain seq x y z
N MET A 1 34.51 16.29 46.83
CA MET A 1 35.29 15.86 45.63
C MET A 1 34.28 15.35 44.62
N LYS A 2 34.41 15.71 43.35
CA LYS A 2 33.47 15.30 42.30
C LYS A 2 33.98 14.02 41.63
N ARG A 3 33.09 13.11 41.27
CA ARG A 3 33.39 11.96 40.42
C ARG A 3 32.73 12.14 39.06
N VAL A 4 33.37 11.64 38.01
CA VAL A 4 32.86 11.65 36.64
C VAL A 4 33.02 10.29 36.01
N ILE A 5 32.19 10.02 35.01
CA ILE A 5 32.28 8.82 34.19
C ILE A 5 32.84 9.24 32.84
N LEU A 6 34.07 8.80 32.53
CA LEU A 6 34.69 9.04 31.25
C LEU A 6 34.46 7.85 30.32
N PHE A 7 34.19 8.14 29.06
CA PHE A 7 34.16 7.20 27.94
C PHE A 7 35.19 7.61 26.90
N GLU A 8 35.67 6.67 26.09
CA GLU A 8 36.45 7.00 24.90
C GLU A 8 35.52 7.66 23.87
N ASN A 9 35.98 8.72 23.22
CA ASN A 9 35.24 9.46 22.20
C ASN A 9 34.71 8.50 21.12
N GLY A 10 33.40 8.58 20.81
CA GLY A 10 32.75 7.65 19.89
C GLY A 10 32.37 6.28 20.50
N THR A 11 32.51 6.06 21.81
CA THR A 11 32.08 4.81 22.51
C THR A 11 31.09 5.12 23.66
N THR A 12 30.20 4.17 23.97
CA THR A 12 29.24 4.26 25.11
C THR A 12 29.37 3.06 26.03
N VAL A 13 30.39 2.23 25.78
CA VAL A 13 30.70 1.03 26.51
C VAL A 13 32.06 1.22 27.16
N ASN A 14 32.36 0.47 28.23
CA ASN A 14 33.61 0.58 28.98
C ASN A 14 33.86 1.95 29.63
N GLY A 15 32.78 2.60 30.09
CA GLY A 15 32.89 3.81 30.91
C GLY A 15 33.68 3.54 32.19
N LYS A 16 34.63 4.42 32.51
CA LYS A 16 35.47 4.31 33.70
C LYS A 16 35.21 5.49 34.61
N VAL A 17 35.14 5.22 35.91
CA VAL A 17 34.93 6.27 36.92
C VAL A 17 36.27 6.92 37.28
N PHE A 18 36.27 8.25 37.31
CA PHE A 18 37.40 9.08 37.69
C PHE A 18 37.01 10.05 38.78
N MET A 19 37.96 10.31 39.66
CA MET A 19 37.88 11.45 40.57
C MET A 19 38.34 12.68 39.82
N VAL A 20 37.57 13.76 39.89
CA VAL A 20 37.95 15.05 39.32
C VAL A 20 39.10 15.61 40.17
N THR A 21 40.25 15.74 39.53
CA THR A 21 41.50 16.29 40.10
C THR A 21 41.47 17.82 40.10
N HIS A 22 42.60 18.46 40.45
CA HIS A 22 42.70 19.92 40.53
C HIS A 22 42.97 20.60 39.18
N SER A 23 43.35 19.83 38.15
CA SER A 23 43.65 20.32 36.80
C SER A 23 43.16 19.36 35.71
N VAL A 24 42.82 19.92 34.54
CA VAL A 24 42.41 19.14 33.34
C VAL A 24 43.55 18.23 32.88
N ASP A 25 44.80 18.69 32.95
CA ASP A 25 45.98 17.91 32.57
C ASP A 25 46.17 16.65 33.40
N GLU A 26 45.90 16.70 34.71
CA GLU A 26 45.93 15.51 35.57
C GLU A 26 44.83 14.52 35.22
N LEU A 27 43.63 15.02 34.90
CA LEU A 27 42.51 14.18 34.47
C LEU A 27 42.81 13.51 33.12
N LEU A 28 43.41 14.23 32.17
CA LEU A 28 43.86 13.71 30.88
C LEU A 28 44.97 12.67 31.03
N LYS A 29 45.95 12.89 31.93
CA LYS A 29 47.00 11.89 32.23
C LYS A 29 46.40 10.62 32.85
N ALA A 30 45.48 10.76 33.79
CA ALA A 30 44.78 9.63 34.39
C ALA A 30 43.95 8.87 33.36
N ALA A 31 43.25 9.59 32.46
CA ALA A 31 42.49 9.01 31.37
C ALA A 31 43.41 8.27 30.39
N SER A 32 44.54 8.86 30.00
CA SER A 32 45.53 8.25 29.11
C SER A 32 46.04 6.91 29.66
N GLY A 33 46.39 6.88 30.95
CA GLY A 33 46.86 5.66 31.60
C GLY A 33 45.79 4.58 31.71
N LYS A 34 44.54 4.95 32.03
CA LYS A 34 43.45 3.97 32.19
C LYS A 34 42.88 3.48 30.86
N PHE A 35 42.78 4.33 29.84
CA PHE A 35 42.24 3.96 28.52
C PHE A 35 43.31 3.48 27.54
N ALA A 36 44.59 3.59 27.89
CA ALA A 36 45.73 3.28 27.00
C ALA A 36 45.69 4.09 25.69
N ILE A 37 45.19 5.32 25.75
CA ILE A 37 45.12 6.29 24.64
C ILE A 37 45.95 7.53 24.97
N THR A 38 46.22 8.39 23.98
CA THR A 38 46.88 9.69 24.21
C THR A 38 45.81 10.77 24.37
N ALA A 39 45.19 10.86 25.55
CA ALA A 39 44.11 11.82 25.79
C ALA A 39 44.59 13.27 25.67
N LYS A 40 43.91 14.06 24.83
CA LYS A 40 44.20 15.48 24.61
C LYS A 40 43.02 16.41 24.89
N ARG A 41 41.79 15.93 24.70
CA ARG A 41 40.56 16.74 24.77
C ARG A 41 39.48 16.01 25.56
N ILE A 42 38.63 16.76 26.25
CA ILE A 42 37.48 16.23 26.99
C ILE A 42 36.22 16.95 26.54
N PHE A 43 35.17 16.19 26.25
CA PHE A 43 33.88 16.70 25.79
C PHE A 43 32.76 16.28 26.75
N THR A 44 31.71 17.10 26.79
CA THR A 44 30.40 16.75 27.35
C THR A 44 29.65 15.79 26.42
N SER A 45 28.57 15.17 26.91
CA SER A 45 27.67 14.36 26.08
C SER A 45 27.04 15.10 24.89
N GLN A 46 26.96 16.43 24.96
CA GLN A 46 26.43 17.29 23.90
C GLN A 46 27.53 17.81 22.95
N GLY A 47 28.79 17.41 23.16
CA GLY A 47 29.91 17.81 22.31
C GLY A 47 30.56 19.15 22.63
N GLY A 48 30.17 19.80 23.72
CA GLY A 48 30.91 20.95 24.24
C GLY A 48 32.24 20.51 24.85
N GLU A 49 33.34 21.13 24.42
CA GLU A 49 34.68 20.92 24.99
C GLU A 49 34.79 21.54 26.40
N ILE A 50 35.47 20.84 27.29
CA ILE A 50 35.60 21.24 28.70
C ILE A 50 37.01 21.78 28.94
N ASP A 51 37.10 23.09 29.09
CA ASP A 51 38.33 23.79 29.44
C ASP A 51 38.43 24.08 30.96
N ASP A 52 37.29 24.21 31.65
CA ASP A 52 37.24 24.52 33.10
C ASP A 52 36.52 23.42 33.90
N LEU A 53 37.26 22.75 34.78
CA LEU A 53 36.74 21.70 35.68
C LEU A 53 35.68 22.22 36.67
N LYS A 54 35.54 23.54 36.88
CA LYS A 54 34.47 24.11 37.70
C LYS A 54 33.09 23.84 37.13
N LEU A 55 32.98 23.69 35.80
CA LEU A 55 31.73 23.48 35.07
C LEU A 55 31.20 22.04 35.21
N ILE A 56 32.07 21.09 35.55
CA ILE A 56 31.72 19.68 35.75
C ILE A 56 30.92 19.51 37.05
N ARG A 57 29.87 18.70 37.03
CA ARG A 57 29.08 18.28 38.19
C ARG A 57 29.46 16.86 38.63
N ASP A 58 28.98 16.48 39.81
CA ASP A 58 29.14 15.11 40.30
C ASP A 58 28.30 14.16 39.43
N ASP A 59 28.88 13.02 39.07
CA ASP A 59 28.31 12.02 38.17
C ASP A 59 28.12 12.45 36.70
N ASP A 60 28.81 13.51 36.26
CA ASP A 60 28.79 13.90 34.84
C ASP A 60 29.43 12.83 33.94
N ILE A 61 28.79 12.63 32.77
CA ILE A 61 29.28 11.77 31.70
C ILE A 61 30.08 12.59 30.70
N LEU A 62 31.36 12.22 30.56
CA LEU A 62 32.33 12.93 29.75
C LEU A 62 32.99 11.98 28.74
N TYR A 63 33.55 12.54 27.67
CA TYR A 63 34.20 11.80 26.59
C TYR A 63 35.62 12.29 26.39
N VAL A 64 36.58 11.37 26.34
CA VAL A 64 37.99 11.68 26.15
C VAL A 64 38.45 11.32 24.73
N SER A 65 39.13 12.26 24.08
CA SER A 65 39.62 12.14 22.70
C SER A 65 41.14 12.24 22.62
N SER A 66 41.74 11.59 21.62
CA SER A 66 43.18 11.67 21.34
C SER A 66 43.60 12.91 20.50
N GLY A 67 42.66 13.82 20.24
CA GLY A 67 42.87 15.06 19.48
C GLY A 67 41.83 15.31 18.38
N GLU A 68 41.04 14.30 18.05
CA GLU A 68 39.88 14.41 17.16
C GLU A 68 38.74 15.22 17.80
N GLU A 69 37.85 15.76 16.96
CA GLU A 69 36.63 16.43 17.40
C GLU A 69 35.64 15.44 18.04
N PHE A 70 34.62 15.97 18.74
CA PHE A 70 33.62 15.14 19.39
C PHE A 70 32.85 14.28 18.39
N ILE A 71 32.88 12.96 18.58
CA ILE A 71 32.12 12.01 17.77
C ILE A 71 30.78 11.80 18.48
N SER A 72 29.79 12.61 18.10
CA SER A 72 28.42 12.45 18.58
C SER A 72 27.87 11.10 18.14
N LYS A 73 27.48 10.26 19.12
CA LYS A 73 26.77 9.01 18.85
C LYS A 73 25.34 9.22 18.39
N ASP A 74 24.74 10.36 18.67
CA ASP A 74 23.45 10.74 18.06
C ASP A 74 23.59 11.04 16.56
N LYS A 75 24.84 11.18 16.07
CA LYS A 75 25.21 11.20 14.64
C LYS A 75 26.04 10.01 14.18
N ILE A 76 26.23 8.99 15.04
CA ILE A 76 26.32 7.64 14.50
C ILE A 76 24.87 7.31 14.20
N SER A 77 24.47 7.64 12.98
CA SER A 77 23.41 6.89 12.32
C SER A 77 23.63 5.42 12.71
N THR A 78 22.78 4.89 13.59
CA THR A 78 22.30 3.52 13.50
C THR A 78 22.34 3.18 12.02
N PRO A 79 23.09 2.16 11.57
CA PRO A 79 23.47 2.00 10.16
C PRO A 79 22.22 2.28 9.36
N SER A 80 22.17 3.47 8.76
CA SER A 80 20.91 4.11 8.39
C SER A 80 20.27 3.08 7.53
N CYS A 81 19.24 2.48 8.09
CA CYS A 81 18.58 1.41 7.43
C CYS A 81 18.19 2.15 6.13
N PRO A 82 18.54 1.66 4.93
CA PRO A 82 18.50 2.49 3.74
C PRO A 82 17.08 3.02 3.55
N GLU A 83 16.93 4.35 3.42
CA GLU A 83 15.62 4.99 3.27
C GLU A 83 14.86 4.36 2.10
N TRP A 84 15.59 4.04 1.04
CA TRP A 84 15.12 3.26 -0.10
C TRP A 84 15.12 1.76 0.19
N VAL A 85 13.98 1.14 -0.07
CA VAL A 85 13.72 -0.28 0.08
C VAL A 85 13.21 -0.83 -1.23
N THR A 86 13.70 -2.00 -1.60
CA THR A 86 13.20 -2.77 -2.75
C THR A 86 12.42 -3.98 -2.25
N LEU A 87 11.20 -4.15 -2.76
CA LEU A 87 10.30 -5.27 -2.47
C LEU A 87 10.14 -6.09 -3.75
N SER A 88 10.34 -7.39 -3.69
CA SER A 88 10.08 -8.32 -4.79
C SER A 88 8.76 -9.03 -4.53
N VAL A 89 7.68 -8.56 -5.15
CA VAL A 89 6.31 -9.09 -4.95
C VAL A 89 5.98 -10.02 -6.12
N GLY A 90 5.94 -11.32 -5.87
CA GLY A 90 5.65 -12.33 -6.90
C GLY A 90 6.59 -12.27 -8.11
N GLY A 91 7.83 -11.82 -7.90
CA GLY A 91 8.86 -11.67 -8.93
C GLY A 91 8.94 -10.28 -9.60
N LYS A 92 8.02 -9.35 -9.32
CA LYS A 92 8.13 -7.94 -9.77
C LYS A 92 8.80 -7.10 -8.67
N LEU A 93 9.81 -6.34 -9.06
CA LEU A 93 10.51 -5.43 -8.15
C LEU A 93 9.77 -4.09 -8.03
N PHE A 94 9.57 -3.66 -6.78
CA PHE A 94 9.00 -2.37 -6.41
C PHE A 94 9.98 -1.64 -5.50
N THR A 95 10.43 -0.46 -5.93
CA THR A 95 11.31 0.39 -5.13
C THR A 95 10.49 1.51 -4.50
N THR A 96 10.63 1.70 -3.19
CA THR A 96 9.90 2.71 -2.42
C THR A 96 10.73 3.16 -1.22
N THR A 97 10.25 4.17 -0.47
CA THR A 97 10.91 4.59 0.78
C THR A 97 10.26 3.93 1.99
N ARG A 98 11.02 3.74 3.09
CA ARG A 98 10.45 3.28 4.37
C ARG A 98 9.36 4.20 4.88
N SER A 99 9.54 5.51 4.75
CA SER A 99 8.53 6.51 5.11
C SER A 99 7.19 6.23 4.44
N THR A 100 7.20 5.85 3.16
CA THR A 100 5.96 5.46 2.45
C THR A 100 5.27 4.26 3.08
N LEU A 101 6.04 3.27 3.54
CA LEU A 101 5.50 2.03 4.11
C LEU A 101 5.04 2.20 5.57
N THR A 102 5.59 3.16 6.31
CA THR A 102 5.33 3.33 7.74
C THR A 102 4.42 4.51 8.08
N HIS A 103 4.43 5.58 7.29
CA HIS A 103 3.80 6.85 7.65
C HIS A 103 2.26 6.79 7.67
N LYS A 104 1.66 6.11 6.69
CA LYS A 104 0.21 6.18 6.50
C LYS A 104 -0.57 5.17 7.35
N GLU A 105 -0.03 3.96 7.50
CA GLU A 105 -0.70 2.84 8.14
C GLU A 105 0.27 2.18 9.13
N PRO A 106 0.46 2.75 10.33
CA PRO A 106 1.47 2.29 11.28
C PRO A 106 1.19 0.88 11.83
N MET A 107 -0.07 0.43 11.76
CA MET A 107 -0.50 -0.91 12.19
C MET A 107 -0.41 -1.95 11.06
N SER A 108 -0.09 -1.53 9.84
CA SER A 108 0.05 -2.45 8.71
C SER A 108 1.23 -3.40 8.90
N MET A 109 1.14 -4.57 8.27
CA MET A 109 2.23 -5.54 8.24
C MET A 109 3.51 -4.93 7.67
N LEU A 110 3.38 -4.09 6.63
CA LEU A 110 4.50 -3.39 6.01
C LEU A 110 5.16 -2.42 7.00
N ALA A 111 4.37 -1.62 7.73
CA ALA A 111 4.92 -0.74 8.75
C ALA A 111 5.66 -1.52 9.84
N ARG A 112 5.13 -2.66 10.29
CA ARG A 112 5.76 -3.52 11.31
C ARG A 112 7.05 -4.21 10.84
N MET A 113 7.20 -4.47 9.54
CA MET A 113 8.44 -4.99 8.96
C MET A 113 9.54 -3.93 8.87
N PHE A 114 9.14 -2.65 8.72
CA PHE A 114 10.03 -1.53 8.38
C PHE A 114 10.11 -0.44 9.45
N SER A 115 9.51 -0.62 10.63
CA SER A 115 9.59 0.31 11.76
C SER A 115 10.94 0.22 12.48
N GLU A 116 11.52 1.38 12.81
CA GLU A 116 12.87 1.53 13.37
C GLU A 116 12.93 1.63 14.92
N SER A 117 11.83 1.40 15.64
CA SER A 117 11.84 1.58 17.10
C SER A 117 12.52 0.41 17.84
N GLU A 118 13.67 0.72 18.46
CA GLU A 118 14.34 -0.13 19.46
C GLU A 118 13.45 -0.38 20.70
N ASP A 119 12.40 0.42 20.92
CA ASP A 119 11.51 0.34 22.09
C ASP A 119 10.29 -0.59 21.94
N CYS A 120 10.12 -1.29 20.81
CA CYS A 120 8.97 -2.17 20.59
C CYS A 120 9.41 -3.60 20.23
N SER A 121 10.19 -4.20 21.13
CA SER A 121 10.73 -5.56 21.02
C SER A 121 9.69 -6.70 21.10
N GLU A 122 8.39 -6.43 21.05
CA GLU A 122 7.35 -7.48 21.18
C GLU A 122 6.59 -7.81 19.88
N PHE A 123 6.64 -6.97 18.84
CA PHE A 123 5.81 -7.17 17.63
C PHE A 123 6.55 -6.98 16.29
N ARG A 124 7.88 -6.96 16.28
CA ARG A 124 8.68 -6.89 15.05
C ARG A 124 8.55 -8.20 14.28
N ILE A 125 7.85 -8.15 13.15
CA ILE A 125 7.84 -9.26 12.20
C ILE A 125 9.21 -9.23 11.52
N PRO A 126 10.04 -10.29 11.61
CA PRO A 126 11.31 -10.30 10.90
C PRO A 126 11.01 -10.11 9.41
N PRO A 127 11.66 -9.15 8.73
CA PRO A 127 11.39 -8.93 7.33
C PRO A 127 11.74 -10.22 6.56
N SER A 128 10.94 -10.53 5.53
CA SER A 128 11.10 -11.73 4.72
C SER A 128 12.52 -11.90 4.19
N LYS A 129 12.87 -13.14 3.80
CA LYS A 129 14.16 -13.44 3.16
C LYS A 129 14.46 -12.41 2.06
N GLN A 130 15.68 -11.88 2.07
CA GLN A 130 16.18 -11.03 1.00
C GLN A 130 16.76 -11.89 -0.12
N ASP A 131 16.65 -11.42 -1.36
CA ASP A 131 17.36 -11.99 -2.49
C ASP A 131 18.85 -11.58 -2.52
N THR A 132 19.59 -12.05 -3.53
CA THR A 132 21.01 -11.70 -3.74
C THR A 132 21.24 -10.20 -3.97
N ASN A 133 20.17 -9.45 -4.28
CA ASN A 133 20.20 -8.04 -4.61
C ASN A 133 19.69 -7.17 -3.44
N GLY A 134 19.36 -7.79 -2.30
CA GLY A 134 18.86 -7.11 -1.11
C GLY A 134 17.37 -6.73 -1.15
N ALA A 135 16.60 -7.23 -2.13
CA ALA A 135 15.16 -7.00 -2.19
C ALA A 135 14.40 -7.97 -1.27
N PHE A 136 13.42 -7.46 -0.54
CA PHE A 136 12.59 -8.27 0.37
C PHE A 136 11.56 -9.08 -0.42
N LEU A 137 11.57 -10.39 -0.26
CA LEU A 137 10.71 -11.30 -1.01
C LEU A 137 9.30 -11.36 -0.41
N ILE A 138 8.28 -11.15 -1.23
CA ILE A 138 6.87 -11.24 -0.86
C ILE A 138 6.20 -12.19 -1.87
N ASP A 139 5.72 -13.32 -1.38
CA ASP A 139 5.04 -14.35 -2.20
C ASP A 139 3.55 -13.98 -2.41
N ARG A 140 3.31 -12.86 -3.08
CA ARG A 140 1.98 -12.31 -3.38
C ARG A 140 1.89 -11.79 -4.80
N SER A 141 0.68 -11.45 -5.25
CA SER A 141 0.45 -10.98 -6.62
C SER A 141 0.89 -9.51 -6.80
N PRO A 142 1.81 -9.21 -7.73
CA PRO A 142 2.24 -7.84 -7.97
C PRO A 142 1.15 -6.94 -8.55
N THR A 143 0.22 -7.52 -9.31
CA THR A 143 -0.86 -6.78 -10.00
C THR A 143 -1.78 -6.08 -9.02
N TYR A 144 -2.06 -6.71 -7.88
CA TYR A 144 -2.96 -6.16 -6.85
C TYR A 144 -2.21 -5.33 -5.80
N PHE A 145 -0.88 -5.45 -5.72
CA PHE A 145 -0.05 -4.67 -4.80
C PHE A 145 0.19 -3.24 -5.27
N GLU A 146 0.31 -3.02 -6.59
CA GLU A 146 0.62 -1.70 -7.15
C GLU A 146 -0.38 -0.59 -6.77
N PRO A 147 -1.71 -0.82 -6.82
CA PRO A 147 -2.69 0.15 -6.31
C PRO A 147 -2.52 0.46 -4.81
N LEU A 148 -2.15 -0.55 -4.00
CA LEU A 148 -1.95 -0.39 -2.56
C LEU A 148 -0.71 0.46 -2.26
N LEU A 149 0.39 0.20 -2.98
CA LEU A 149 1.61 0.99 -2.84
C LEU A 149 1.38 2.46 -3.21
N ASN A 150 0.60 2.72 -4.25
CA ASN A 150 0.23 4.08 -4.65
C ASN A 150 -0.67 4.77 -3.60
N TYR A 151 -1.62 4.05 -3.02
CA TYR A 151 -2.39 4.56 -1.86
C TYR A 151 -1.47 4.98 -0.71
N LEU A 152 -0.47 4.18 -0.38
CA LEU A 152 0.51 4.51 0.67
C LEU A 152 1.35 5.75 0.33
N ARG A 153 1.64 5.99 -0.96
CA ARG A 153 2.40 7.16 -1.43
C ARG A 153 1.62 8.47 -1.33
N HIS A 154 0.41 8.53 -1.87
CA HIS A 154 -0.27 9.80 -2.15
C HIS A 154 -1.67 9.93 -1.57
N GLY A 155 -2.15 8.98 -0.75
CA GLY A 155 -3.44 9.16 -0.08
C GLY A 155 -4.61 8.44 -0.75
N GLN A 156 -4.56 8.22 -2.06
CA GLN A 156 -5.74 7.91 -2.88
C GLN A 156 -5.70 6.50 -3.46
N LEU A 157 -6.85 5.80 -3.43
CA LEU A 157 -7.00 4.49 -4.06
C LEU A 157 -7.43 4.67 -5.51
N ILE A 158 -6.54 4.29 -6.44
CA ILE A 158 -6.79 4.32 -7.88
C ILE A 158 -6.58 2.90 -8.41
N ILE A 159 -7.64 2.34 -9.00
CA ILE A 159 -7.63 0.98 -9.57
C ILE A 159 -7.90 1.09 -11.07
N ASP A 160 -7.00 0.53 -11.87
CA ASP A 160 -7.16 0.49 -13.32
C ASP A 160 -8.29 -0.48 -13.72
N ARG A 161 -8.94 -0.22 -14.86
CA ARG A 161 -10.12 -0.99 -15.32
C ARG A 161 -9.89 -2.49 -15.51
N ASN A 162 -8.64 -2.90 -15.70
CA ASN A 162 -8.22 -4.28 -15.90
C ASN A 162 -7.87 -5.00 -14.58
N VAL A 163 -7.87 -4.30 -13.45
CA VAL A 163 -7.56 -4.87 -12.13
C VAL A 163 -8.86 -5.12 -11.38
N ASN A 164 -9.07 -6.37 -10.96
CA ASN A 164 -10.24 -6.75 -10.16
C ASN A 164 -10.15 -6.14 -8.75
N PRO A 165 -11.09 -5.27 -8.33
CA PRO A 165 -11.08 -4.68 -6.98
C PRO A 165 -11.17 -5.72 -5.86
N ALA A 166 -11.80 -6.87 -6.10
CA ALA A 166 -11.85 -7.95 -5.12
C ALA A 166 -10.46 -8.54 -4.84
N GLY A 167 -9.57 -8.60 -5.85
CA GLY A 167 -8.19 -9.02 -5.64
C GLY A 167 -7.39 -8.00 -4.84
N VAL A 168 -7.63 -6.70 -5.06
CA VAL A 168 -7.02 -5.61 -4.29
C VAL A 168 -7.49 -5.63 -2.83
N LEU A 169 -8.77 -5.96 -2.59
CA LEU A 169 -9.34 -6.12 -1.25
C LEU A 169 -8.63 -7.22 -0.45
N GLU A 170 -8.40 -8.39 -1.04
CA GLU A 170 -7.72 -9.50 -0.38
C GLU A 170 -6.26 -9.14 -0.04
N GLU A 171 -5.56 -8.46 -0.93
CA GLU A 171 -4.21 -7.94 -0.63
C GLU A 171 -4.25 -6.87 0.48
N ALA A 172 -5.21 -5.94 0.46
CA ALA A 172 -5.33 -4.91 1.49
C ALA A 172 -5.52 -5.52 2.89
N LYS A 173 -6.33 -6.58 2.99
CA LYS A 173 -6.52 -7.37 4.21
C LYS A 173 -5.23 -8.08 4.62
N PHE A 174 -4.52 -8.69 3.68
CA PHE A 174 -3.25 -9.36 3.93
C PHE A 174 -2.19 -8.40 4.50
N TYR A 175 -2.01 -7.23 3.89
CA TYR A 175 -1.04 -6.24 4.36
C TYR A 175 -1.52 -5.44 5.58
N GLY A 176 -2.79 -5.58 6.00
CA GLY A 176 -3.36 -4.86 7.13
C GLY A 176 -3.53 -3.35 6.87
N ILE A 177 -3.91 -2.98 5.64
CA ILE A 177 -4.15 -1.58 5.25
C ILE A 177 -5.64 -1.26 5.47
N GLU A 178 -6.03 -1.12 6.74
CA GLU A 178 -7.44 -1.00 7.13
C GLU A 178 -8.14 0.23 6.56
N GLY A 179 -7.42 1.33 6.34
CA GLY A 179 -7.98 2.60 5.87
C GLY A 179 -8.69 2.54 4.50
N ILE A 180 -8.46 1.50 3.69
CA ILE A 180 -9.12 1.31 2.38
C ILE A 180 -10.03 0.09 2.30
N VAL A 181 -10.02 -0.78 3.32
CA VAL A 181 -10.80 -2.03 3.28
C VAL A 181 -12.28 -1.72 3.10
N GLY A 182 -12.83 -0.76 3.85
CA GLY A 182 -14.23 -0.36 3.74
C GLY A 182 -14.59 0.18 2.34
N THR A 183 -13.75 1.05 1.78
CA THR A 183 -13.96 1.59 0.42
C THR A 183 -13.91 0.49 -0.65
N LEU A 184 -12.99 -0.46 -0.52
CA LEU A 184 -12.86 -1.59 -1.43
C LEU A 184 -14.07 -2.53 -1.34
N GLU A 185 -14.58 -2.81 -0.13
CA GLU A 185 -15.79 -3.62 0.07
C GLU A 185 -17.02 -2.99 -0.60
N GLU A 186 -17.21 -1.68 -0.44
CA GLU A 186 -18.28 -0.95 -1.14
C GLU A 186 -18.12 -0.99 -2.66
N MET A 187 -16.89 -0.85 -3.18
CA MET A 187 -16.62 -0.95 -4.62
C MET A 187 -16.97 -2.34 -5.16
N VAL A 188 -16.59 -3.42 -4.46
CA VAL A 188 -16.89 -4.80 -4.86
C VAL A 188 -18.40 -5.07 -4.86
N ILE A 189 -19.14 -4.57 -3.86
CA ILE A 189 -20.60 -4.68 -3.81
C ILE A 189 -21.24 -3.92 -4.98
N ASN A 190 -20.76 -2.71 -5.27
CA ASN A 190 -21.28 -1.89 -6.38
C ASN A 190 -20.96 -2.48 -7.76
N GLU A 191 -19.82 -3.13 -7.95
CA GLU A 191 -19.51 -3.86 -9.18
C GLU A 191 -20.37 -5.11 -9.34
N GLY A 192 -20.61 -5.84 -8.25
CA GLY A 192 -21.52 -6.99 -8.23
C GLY A 192 -22.97 -6.63 -8.54
N THR A 193 -23.42 -5.43 -8.20
CA THR A 193 -24.77 -4.95 -8.57
C THR A 193 -24.84 -4.41 -10.00
N ARG A 194 -23.79 -3.74 -10.50
CA ARG A 194 -23.70 -3.30 -11.91
C ARG A 194 -23.67 -4.46 -12.91
N THR A 195 -22.98 -5.56 -12.57
CA THR A 195 -22.94 -6.76 -13.40
C THR A 195 -24.29 -7.49 -13.41
N LYS A 196 -24.94 -7.66 -12.24
CA LYS A 196 -26.28 -8.27 -12.17
C LYS A 196 -27.36 -7.53 -12.98
N GLY A 197 -27.24 -6.21 -13.14
CA GLY A 197 -28.19 -5.42 -13.96
C GLY A 197 -27.94 -5.49 -15.47
N THR A 198 -26.80 -6.01 -15.91
CA THR A 198 -26.38 -6.02 -17.32
C THR A 198 -26.21 -7.43 -17.89
N GLU A 199 -26.40 -8.48 -17.09
CA GLU A 199 -26.45 -9.85 -17.59
C GLU A 199 -27.59 -10.04 -18.59
N ALA A 200 -27.31 -10.77 -19.67
CA ALA A 200 -28.33 -11.07 -20.66
C ALA A 200 -29.35 -12.05 -20.09
N LEU A 201 -30.63 -11.72 -20.21
CA LEU A 201 -31.71 -12.64 -19.82
C LEU A 201 -31.60 -13.94 -20.61
N THR A 202 -31.74 -15.07 -19.92
CA THR A 202 -31.76 -16.37 -20.59
C THR A 202 -33.14 -16.65 -21.19
N ARG A 203 -33.23 -17.59 -22.14
CA ARG A 203 -34.52 -18.06 -22.69
C ARG A 203 -35.46 -18.54 -21.58
N ARG A 204 -34.92 -19.13 -20.51
CA ARG A 204 -35.70 -19.62 -19.36
C ARG A 204 -36.36 -18.47 -18.60
N ASP A 205 -35.65 -17.37 -18.42
CA ASP A 205 -36.16 -16.20 -17.71
C ASP A 205 -37.28 -15.52 -18.50
N VAL A 206 -37.09 -15.41 -19.82
CA VAL A 206 -38.11 -14.88 -20.73
C VAL A 206 -39.35 -15.80 -20.76
N LEU A 207 -39.16 -17.11 -20.88
CA LEU A 207 -40.28 -18.07 -20.85
C LEU A 207 -41.04 -18.02 -19.54
N LYS A 208 -40.33 -17.96 -18.41
CA LYS A 208 -40.96 -17.86 -17.08
C LYS A 208 -41.83 -16.63 -16.99
N ALA A 209 -41.34 -15.48 -17.45
CA ALA A 209 -42.10 -14.23 -17.46
C ALA A 209 -43.34 -14.29 -18.36
N ILE A 210 -43.24 -14.91 -19.54
CA ILE A 210 -44.39 -15.10 -20.44
C ILE A 210 -45.42 -16.05 -19.82
N MET A 211 -44.98 -17.15 -19.22
CA MET A 211 -45.86 -18.14 -18.59
C MET A 211 -46.51 -17.64 -17.30
N SER A 212 -45.87 -16.72 -16.58
CA SER A 212 -46.40 -16.12 -15.36
C SER A 212 -47.30 -14.91 -15.61
N THR A 213 -47.42 -14.45 -16.85
CA THR A 213 -48.18 -13.24 -17.19
C THR A 213 -49.44 -13.61 -17.97
N PRO A 214 -50.62 -13.08 -17.60
CA PRO A 214 -51.84 -13.27 -18.38
C PRO A 214 -51.68 -12.76 -19.81
N THR A 215 -52.26 -13.46 -20.79
CA THR A 215 -52.16 -13.12 -22.23
C THR A 215 -52.84 -11.80 -22.61
N THR A 216 -53.62 -11.23 -21.70
CA THR A 216 -54.31 -9.94 -21.86
C THR A 216 -53.54 -8.77 -21.25
N SER A 217 -52.47 -9.02 -20.49
CA SER A 217 -51.68 -8.00 -19.79
C SER A 217 -50.43 -7.62 -20.58
N GLU A 218 -50.01 -6.36 -20.48
CA GLU A 218 -48.75 -5.89 -21.09
C GLU A 218 -47.56 -6.42 -20.28
N LEU A 219 -46.64 -7.16 -20.91
CA LEU A 219 -45.40 -7.62 -20.29
C LEU A 219 -44.27 -6.65 -20.62
N ARG A 220 -43.56 -6.13 -19.60
CA ARG A 220 -42.55 -5.08 -19.79
C ARG A 220 -41.13 -5.62 -19.60
N PHE A 221 -40.37 -5.66 -20.69
CA PHE A 221 -38.92 -5.86 -20.72
C PHE A 221 -38.22 -4.54 -21.04
N GLN A 222 -38.46 -3.51 -20.22
CA GLN A 222 -37.83 -2.20 -20.38
C GLN A 222 -36.46 -2.18 -19.71
N GLY A 223 -35.43 -1.70 -20.43
CA GLY A 223 -34.08 -1.53 -19.86
C GLY A 223 -33.30 -2.82 -19.62
N VAL A 224 -33.77 -3.96 -20.12
CA VAL A 224 -33.12 -5.27 -19.94
C VAL A 224 -32.12 -5.57 -21.06
N ASN A 225 -31.10 -6.38 -20.75
CA ASN A 225 -30.20 -6.95 -21.75
C ASN A 225 -30.78 -8.27 -22.29
N LEU A 226 -31.06 -8.34 -23.58
CA LEU A 226 -31.54 -9.52 -24.30
C LEU A 226 -30.51 -10.01 -25.33
N ALA A 227 -29.27 -9.51 -25.27
CA ALA A 227 -28.21 -9.93 -26.18
C ALA A 227 -27.98 -11.45 -26.10
N GLY A 228 -28.09 -12.14 -27.24
CA GLY A 228 -27.96 -13.61 -27.29
C GLY A 228 -29.15 -14.41 -26.75
N ALA A 229 -30.22 -13.76 -26.26
CA ALA A 229 -31.43 -14.46 -25.84
C ALA A 229 -32.16 -15.05 -27.06
N ASP A 230 -32.44 -16.36 -27.04
CA ASP A 230 -33.26 -16.98 -28.08
C ASP A 230 -34.74 -16.69 -27.83
N LEU A 231 -35.28 -15.72 -28.58
CA LEU A 231 -36.69 -15.34 -28.57
C LEU A 231 -37.54 -16.09 -29.61
N SER A 232 -36.98 -17.10 -30.29
CA SER A 232 -37.70 -17.81 -31.34
C SER A 232 -38.87 -18.63 -30.79
N ARG A 233 -39.97 -18.68 -31.58
CA ARG A 233 -41.19 -19.44 -31.26
C ARG A 233 -41.89 -18.99 -29.97
N LEU A 234 -41.66 -17.76 -29.53
CA LEU A 234 -42.37 -17.14 -28.41
C LEU A 234 -43.51 -16.26 -28.94
N ASP A 235 -44.61 -16.20 -28.19
CA ASP A 235 -45.66 -15.20 -28.41
C ASP A 235 -45.20 -13.87 -27.80
N LEU A 236 -44.83 -12.92 -28.65
CA LEU A 236 -44.32 -11.61 -28.22
C LEU A 236 -45.35 -10.49 -28.40
N ARG A 237 -46.64 -10.85 -28.52
CA ARG A 237 -47.73 -9.87 -28.55
C ARG A 237 -47.87 -9.19 -27.19
N ASN A 238 -48.14 -7.89 -27.21
CA ASN A 238 -48.33 -7.08 -26.00
C ASN A 238 -47.08 -7.03 -25.08
N ILE A 239 -45.89 -7.12 -25.65
CA ILE A 239 -44.62 -7.01 -24.91
C ILE A 239 -43.92 -5.67 -25.24
N ASN A 240 -43.46 -4.98 -24.21
CA ASN A 240 -42.76 -3.71 -24.31
C ASN A 240 -41.25 -3.89 -24.16
N PHE A 241 -40.50 -3.51 -25.20
CA PHE A 241 -39.04 -3.64 -25.29
C PHE A 241 -38.29 -2.29 -25.23
N LYS A 242 -38.91 -1.23 -24.70
CA LYS A 242 -38.31 0.11 -24.67
C LYS A 242 -36.93 0.08 -23.97
N VAL A 243 -35.91 0.73 -24.53
CA VAL A 243 -34.54 0.79 -23.95
C VAL A 243 -33.88 -0.59 -23.71
N SER A 244 -34.35 -1.67 -24.33
CA SER A 244 -33.71 -2.98 -24.23
C SER A 244 -32.54 -3.13 -25.21
N ARG A 245 -31.55 -3.97 -24.88
CA ARG A 245 -30.38 -4.26 -25.72
C ARG A 245 -30.56 -5.60 -26.44
N ILE A 246 -30.64 -5.60 -27.77
CA ILE A 246 -30.85 -6.80 -28.61
C ILE A 246 -29.77 -6.81 -29.70
N GLU A 247 -28.90 -7.84 -29.72
CA GLU A 247 -27.74 -7.89 -30.63
C GLU A 247 -27.94 -8.79 -31.86
N THR A 248 -28.92 -9.69 -31.87
CA THR A 248 -29.10 -10.66 -32.97
C THR A 248 -30.36 -10.36 -33.78
N ILE A 249 -30.21 -9.57 -34.85
CA ILE A 249 -31.30 -9.02 -35.69
C ILE A 249 -31.85 -10.03 -36.74
N SER A 250 -31.22 -11.18 -36.93
CA SER A 250 -31.49 -12.07 -38.07
C SER A 250 -32.85 -12.81 -38.05
N LYS A 251 -33.71 -12.62 -37.03
CA LYS A 251 -35.05 -13.24 -36.96
C LYS A 251 -36.21 -12.28 -36.62
N ILE A 252 -35.96 -10.98 -36.43
CA ILE A 252 -36.98 -10.02 -35.94
C ILE A 252 -37.95 -9.56 -37.04
N LYS A 253 -37.66 -9.81 -38.33
CA LYS A 253 -38.56 -9.46 -39.44
C LYS A 253 -39.99 -10.05 -39.32
N SER A 254 -40.20 -11.15 -38.61
CA SER A 254 -41.55 -11.72 -38.42
C SER A 254 -42.30 -11.15 -37.21
N ILE A 255 -41.66 -10.37 -36.34
CA ILE A 255 -42.24 -9.88 -35.08
C ILE A 255 -42.69 -8.40 -35.20
N LEU A 256 -42.03 -7.60 -36.03
CA LEU A 256 -42.20 -6.14 -36.09
C LEU A 256 -43.41 -5.63 -36.90
N PHE A 257 -44.20 -6.48 -37.56
CA PHE A 257 -45.15 -6.01 -38.58
C PHE A 257 -46.56 -5.61 -38.10
N LYS A 258 -46.86 -5.55 -36.80
CA LYS A 258 -48.24 -5.26 -36.33
C LYS A 258 -48.43 -4.25 -35.19
N SER A 259 -47.39 -3.64 -34.64
CA SER A 259 -47.55 -2.50 -33.72
C SER A 259 -47.12 -1.21 -34.41
N ASN A 260 -48.07 -0.32 -34.65
CA ASN A 260 -47.92 0.95 -35.36
C ASN A 260 -47.15 2.02 -34.57
N GLU A 261 -46.47 1.65 -33.49
CA GLU A 261 -45.61 2.52 -32.74
C GLU A 261 -44.42 1.70 -32.29
N ILE A 262 -43.23 2.06 -32.72
CA ILE A 262 -42.04 2.27 -31.87
C ILE A 262 -40.90 2.61 -32.83
N SER A 263 -40.45 3.86 -32.73
CA SER A 263 -39.18 4.35 -33.24
C SER A 263 -38.03 3.62 -32.53
N VAL A 264 -37.72 2.39 -32.95
CA VAL A 264 -36.50 1.70 -32.50
C VAL A 264 -35.33 2.30 -33.26
N ILE A 265 -34.39 2.82 -32.48
CA ILE A 265 -33.18 3.52 -32.87
C ILE A 265 -32.39 2.68 -33.90
N MET A 266 -32.61 2.99 -35.19
CA MET A 266 -31.74 2.61 -36.31
C MET A 266 -30.48 3.50 -36.28
N LYS A 267 -29.64 3.36 -35.26
CA LYS A 267 -28.26 3.82 -35.30
C LYS A 267 -27.38 2.61 -35.06
N TYR A 268 -26.41 2.41 -35.95
CA TYR A 268 -25.49 1.27 -36.04
C TYR A 268 -26.01 0.07 -36.83
N ASP A 269 -26.32 0.32 -38.11
CA ASP A 269 -25.80 -0.55 -39.18
C ASP A 269 -25.64 0.26 -40.46
N ARG A 270 -24.79 1.31 -40.41
CA ARG A 270 -24.00 1.66 -41.60
C ARG A 270 -22.90 0.62 -41.69
N ILE A 271 -23.27 -0.55 -42.21
CA ILE A 271 -22.33 -1.53 -42.74
C ILE A 271 -21.52 -0.79 -43.80
N ILE A 272 -20.25 -0.61 -43.51
CA ILE A 272 -19.20 -0.23 -44.46
C ILE A 272 -19.32 -1.23 -45.62
N LYS A 273 -19.84 -0.79 -46.76
CA LYS A 273 -19.69 -1.56 -48.00
C LYS A 273 -18.21 -1.58 -48.36
N PRO A 274 -17.61 -2.73 -48.71
CA PRO A 274 -16.30 -2.73 -49.33
C PRO A 274 -16.46 -2.08 -50.71
N THR A 275 -15.76 -0.98 -50.93
CA THR A 275 -15.64 -0.35 -52.24
C THR A 275 -14.83 -1.28 -53.13
N THR A 276 -15.51 -2.04 -53.98
CA THR A 276 -14.93 -2.61 -55.19
C THR A 276 -14.93 -1.55 -56.28
N LYS A 277 -13.74 -1.10 -56.67
CA LYS A 277 -13.37 -0.74 -58.04
C LYS A 277 -11.89 -0.98 -58.22
#